data_AF-A0A2K6KRY2-F1
#
_entry.id   AF-A0A2K6KRY2-F1
#
_cell.length_a   1.000
_cell.length_b   1.000
_cell.length_c   1.000
_cell.angle_alpha   90.00
_cell.angle_beta   90.00
_cell.angle_gamma   90.00
#
_symmetry.space_group_name_H-M   'P 1'
#
loop_
_entity.id
_entity.type
_entity.pdbx_description
1 polymer ?
#
loop_
_entity_poly.entity_id
_entity_poly.type
_entity_poly.pdbx_seq_one_letter_code
_entity_poly.pdbx_strand_id
1 'polypeptide(L)'
;VMEYRHQLDEIICWLTKAEHAMQKRSTTELGENLQELRDLTQEMEVHAEKLKWLNRTELEMLSDKSLSLPERDKISESLRTVNMTWNKICREVPTTLKECIQEPSSVSQTRIVAHPSVQKVVLVSSASDIPVQSHRTSEISIPADLDKTITELADWLVLIDQMLKSNIVTVGDVEEINKTVSRMKITKADLEQRHPQLDYVFTLAQNLKNKASSSDVRTAITEKLERVKNQWDGTQHGVELRQQQLEDMIIDSLQWDDHREETEELMRKYEARLYILQQARRDPLTKQISDNQILLQELGPGDGIVMAFDNILQKLLEEYGSDDTRNVKETTEYLKTSWINLKQSIADRQNALEAEWRMVQASHRDLENFLKWIQEAEATVNVLADASHRENALQDSILARELKQQMQVSAWETTPVLVIFAL
;
A
#
# COMPACT_ATOMS: atom_id res chain seq x y z
N VAL A 1 -15.31 -13.88 -22.91
CA VAL A 1 -15.12 -15.20 -22.23
C VAL A 1 -14.01 -16.07 -22.81
N MET A 2 -14.02 -16.43 -24.10
CA MET A 2 -13.03 -17.37 -24.66
C MET A 2 -11.59 -16.85 -24.59
N GLU A 3 -11.36 -15.57 -24.94
CA GLU A 3 -10.04 -14.95 -24.88
C GLU A 3 -9.47 -14.91 -23.45
N TYR A 4 -10.31 -14.57 -22.47
CA TYR A 4 -9.91 -14.60 -21.06
C TYR A 4 -9.52 -16.00 -20.58
N ARG A 5 -10.31 -17.01 -20.93
CA ARG A 5 -9.99 -18.41 -20.59
C ARG A 5 -8.69 -18.85 -21.25
N HIS A 6 -8.47 -18.47 -22.50
CA HIS A 6 -7.24 -18.78 -23.23
C HIS A 6 -6.01 -18.15 -22.58
N GLN A 7 -6.07 -16.87 -22.23
CA GLN A 7 -4.98 -16.17 -21.55
C GLN A 7 -4.71 -16.76 -20.15
N LEU A 8 -5.76 -17.12 -19.42
CA LEU A 8 -5.65 -17.77 -18.11
C LEU A 8 -4.98 -19.14 -18.22
N ASP A 9 -5.40 -19.97 -19.16
CA ASP A 9 -4.83 -21.30 -19.40
C ASP A 9 -3.35 -21.20 -19.86
N GLU A 10 -3.01 -20.19 -20.66
CA GLU A 10 -1.65 -19.92 -21.11
C GLU A 10 -0.72 -19.58 -19.94
N ILE A 11 -1.17 -18.73 -19.01
CA ILE A 11 -0.39 -18.41 -17.80
C ILE A 11 -0.29 -19.62 -16.87
N ILE A 12 -1.36 -20.41 -16.68
CA ILE A 12 -1.32 -21.64 -15.89
C ILE A 12 -0.28 -22.62 -16.46
N CYS A 13 -0.26 -22.81 -17.78
CA CYS A 13 0.71 -23.67 -18.44
C CYS A 13 2.14 -23.19 -18.22
N TRP A 14 2.37 -21.89 -18.37
CA TRP A 14 3.68 -21.28 -18.13
C TRP A 14 4.14 -21.43 -16.67
N LEU A 15 3.26 -21.15 -15.70
CA LEU A 15 3.55 -21.31 -14.27
C LEU A 15 3.92 -22.75 -13.93
N THR A 16 3.21 -23.73 -14.51
CA THR A 16 3.52 -25.15 -14.31
C THR A 16 4.90 -25.52 -14.87
N LYS A 17 5.27 -24.97 -16.04
CA LYS A 17 6.60 -25.13 -16.64
C LYS A 17 7.68 -24.51 -15.75
N ALA A 18 7.43 -23.32 -15.20
CA ALA A 18 8.35 -22.63 -14.30
C ALA A 18 8.56 -23.38 -12.99
N GLU A 19 7.48 -23.84 -12.33
CA GLU A 19 7.59 -24.65 -11.10
C GLU A 19 8.36 -25.95 -11.35
N HIS A 20 8.12 -26.62 -12.48
CA HIS A 20 8.83 -27.85 -12.83
C HIS A 20 10.33 -27.60 -13.11
N ALA A 21 10.69 -26.51 -13.78
CA ALA A 21 12.09 -26.13 -14.00
C ALA A 21 12.80 -25.83 -12.67
N MET A 22 12.10 -25.19 -11.73
CA MET A 22 12.60 -24.96 -10.38
C MET A 22 12.78 -26.26 -9.59
N GLN A 23 11.87 -27.23 -9.75
CA GLN A 23 11.93 -28.52 -9.08
C GLN A 23 13.04 -29.42 -9.64
N LYS A 24 13.29 -29.39 -10.95
CA LYS A 24 14.40 -30.09 -11.62
C LYS A 24 15.79 -29.67 -11.11
N ARG A 25 15.97 -28.43 -10.63
CA ARG A 25 17.22 -27.97 -10.00
C ARG A 25 17.59 -28.78 -8.74
N SER A 26 16.60 -29.38 -8.07
CA SER A 26 16.86 -30.25 -6.90
C SER A 26 17.52 -31.58 -7.29
N THR A 27 17.63 -31.89 -8.59
CA THR A 27 18.21 -33.14 -9.12
C THR A 27 19.31 -32.86 -10.16
N THR A 28 20.54 -32.69 -9.69
CA THR A 28 21.88 -32.90 -10.32
C THR A 28 22.23 -32.40 -11.75
N GLU A 29 21.32 -31.96 -12.63
CA GLU A 29 21.64 -31.55 -14.01
C GLU A 29 21.73 -30.02 -14.18
N LEU A 30 22.89 -29.42 -13.87
CA LEU A 30 23.01 -27.95 -13.70
C LEU A 30 23.02 -27.11 -15.01
N GLY A 31 23.43 -27.70 -16.14
CA GLY A 31 23.75 -26.94 -17.37
C GLY A 31 22.53 -26.55 -18.23
N GLU A 32 21.65 -27.51 -18.53
CA GLU A 32 20.43 -27.27 -19.34
C GLU A 32 19.39 -26.44 -18.55
N ASN A 33 19.31 -26.65 -17.24
CA ASN A 33 18.44 -25.91 -16.32
C ASN A 33 18.74 -24.39 -16.26
N LEU A 34 20.00 -23.98 -16.45
CA LEU A 34 20.39 -22.56 -16.44
C LEU A 34 19.89 -21.78 -17.65
N GLN A 35 19.82 -22.43 -18.82
CA GLN A 35 19.25 -21.81 -20.01
C GLN A 35 17.73 -21.75 -19.92
N GLU A 36 17.09 -22.83 -19.46
CA GLU A 36 15.64 -22.84 -19.21
C GLU A 36 15.20 -21.74 -18.23
N LEU A 37 15.96 -21.48 -17.15
CA LEU A 37 15.68 -20.38 -16.20
C LEU A 37 15.85 -18.99 -16.80
N ARG A 38 16.84 -18.80 -17.70
CA ARG A 38 17.02 -17.53 -18.43
C ARG A 38 15.86 -17.28 -19.38
N ASP A 39 15.45 -18.30 -20.13
CA ASP A 39 14.33 -18.22 -21.07
C ASP A 39 13.02 -17.93 -20.31
N LEU A 40 12.79 -18.59 -19.17
CA LEU A 40 11.66 -18.29 -18.28
C LEU A 40 11.70 -16.86 -17.75
N THR A 41 12.86 -16.32 -17.38
CA THR A 41 12.98 -14.94 -16.90
C THR A 41 12.58 -13.94 -18.00
N GLN A 42 12.92 -14.21 -19.26
CA GLN A 42 12.53 -13.37 -20.39
C GLN A 42 11.03 -13.49 -20.74
N GLU A 43 10.47 -14.70 -20.64
CA GLU A 43 9.02 -14.95 -20.82
C GLU A 43 8.18 -14.30 -19.70
N MET A 44 8.75 -14.14 -18.50
CA MET A 44 8.08 -13.55 -17.34
C MET A 44 7.59 -12.11 -17.60
N GLU A 45 8.33 -11.29 -18.36
CA GLU A 45 7.87 -9.93 -18.70
C GLU A 45 6.60 -9.94 -19.57
N VAL A 46 6.52 -10.88 -20.52
CA VAL A 46 5.35 -11.03 -21.42
C VAL A 46 4.15 -11.55 -20.65
N HIS A 47 4.35 -12.50 -19.74
CA HIS A 47 3.28 -13.04 -18.91
C HIS A 47 2.83 -12.07 -17.80
N ALA A 48 3.69 -11.14 -17.35
CA ALA A 48 3.33 -10.10 -16.39
C ALA A 48 2.24 -9.17 -16.96
N GLU A 49 2.37 -8.74 -18.21
CA GLU A 49 1.37 -7.89 -18.87
C GLU A 49 0.06 -8.63 -19.13
N LYS A 50 0.14 -9.93 -19.47
CA LYS A 50 -1.06 -10.78 -19.57
C LYS A 50 -1.77 -10.96 -18.23
N LEU A 51 -1.02 -11.11 -17.14
CA LEU A 51 -1.59 -11.23 -15.79
C LEU A 51 -2.25 -9.92 -15.34
N LYS A 52 -1.63 -8.77 -15.61
CA LYS A 52 -2.24 -7.45 -15.38
C LYS A 52 -3.56 -7.30 -16.12
N TRP A 53 -3.60 -7.73 -17.38
CA TRP A 53 -4.83 -7.72 -18.17
C TRP A 53 -5.91 -8.64 -17.58
N LEU A 54 -5.57 -9.87 -17.19
CA LEU A 54 -6.50 -10.79 -16.52
C LEU A 54 -7.07 -10.20 -15.22
N ASN A 55 -6.21 -9.65 -14.35
CA ASN A 55 -6.64 -9.05 -13.10
C ASN A 55 -7.54 -7.82 -13.31
N ARG A 56 -7.29 -7.02 -14.36
CA ARG A 56 -8.15 -5.88 -14.70
C ARG A 56 -9.51 -6.31 -15.28
N THR A 57 -9.51 -7.37 -16.08
CA THR A 57 -10.70 -7.83 -16.82
C THR A 57 -11.53 -8.85 -16.03
N GLU A 58 -11.05 -9.32 -14.87
CA GLU A 58 -11.76 -10.28 -14.01
C GLU A 58 -13.20 -9.84 -13.72
N LEU A 59 -13.41 -8.60 -13.27
CA LEU A 59 -14.74 -8.09 -12.90
C LEU A 59 -15.70 -8.00 -14.10
N GLU A 60 -15.19 -7.61 -15.26
CA GLU A 60 -15.97 -7.57 -16.52
C GLU A 60 -16.37 -8.98 -16.95
N MET A 61 -15.48 -9.95 -16.77
CA MET A 61 -15.69 -11.35 -17.07
C MET A 61 -16.65 -12.04 -16.11
N LEU A 62 -16.53 -11.81 -14.81
CA LEU A 62 -17.45 -12.35 -13.80
C LEU A 62 -18.85 -11.73 -13.94
N SER A 63 -18.98 -10.56 -14.56
CA SER A 63 -20.25 -9.92 -14.87
C SER A 63 -20.94 -10.48 -16.13
N ASP A 64 -20.29 -11.36 -16.89
CA ASP A 64 -20.87 -11.93 -18.11
C ASP A 64 -22.08 -12.83 -17.79
N LYS A 65 -23.21 -12.55 -18.43
CA LYS A 65 -24.49 -13.26 -18.23
C LYS A 65 -24.47 -14.68 -18.79
N SER A 66 -23.54 -15.02 -19.67
CA SER A 66 -23.42 -16.36 -20.25
C SER A 66 -22.75 -17.37 -19.31
N LEU A 67 -22.17 -16.93 -18.19
CA LEU A 67 -21.52 -17.79 -17.22
C LEU A 67 -22.49 -18.23 -16.12
N SER A 68 -22.38 -19.48 -15.67
CA SER A 68 -23.05 -19.98 -14.47
C SER A 68 -22.26 -19.58 -13.20
N LEU A 69 -22.92 -19.57 -12.04
CA LEU A 69 -22.26 -19.33 -10.74
C LEU A 69 -21.03 -20.24 -10.50
N PRO A 70 -21.11 -21.57 -10.67
CA PRO A 70 -19.93 -22.43 -10.46
C PRO A 70 -18.80 -22.18 -11.46
N GLU A 71 -19.10 -21.70 -12.67
CA GLU A 71 -18.05 -21.31 -13.63
C GLU A 71 -17.35 -20.01 -13.22
N ARG A 72 -18.08 -19.06 -12.63
CA ARG A 72 -17.51 -17.83 -12.06
C ARG A 72 -16.59 -18.14 -10.89
N ASP A 73 -17.06 -18.97 -9.96
CA ASP A 73 -16.27 -19.39 -8.80
C ASP A 73 -14.99 -20.12 -9.24
N LYS A 74 -15.09 -21.01 -10.22
CA LYS A 74 -13.93 -21.71 -10.79
C LYS A 74 -12.92 -20.75 -11.43
N ILE A 75 -13.39 -19.73 -12.16
CA ILE A 75 -12.53 -18.74 -12.80
C ILE A 75 -11.80 -17.90 -11.75
N SER A 76 -12.50 -17.39 -10.75
CA SER A 76 -11.91 -16.57 -9.70
C SER A 76 -10.93 -17.36 -8.84
N GLU A 77 -11.25 -18.60 -8.49
CA GLU A 77 -10.33 -19.50 -7.78
C GLU A 77 -9.07 -19.85 -8.60
N SER A 78 -9.23 -20.04 -9.92
CA SER A 78 -8.09 -20.29 -10.81
C SER A 78 -7.19 -19.07 -10.90
N LEU A 79 -7.76 -17.86 -11.02
CA LEU A 79 -7.00 -16.61 -11.05
C LEU A 79 -6.29 -16.34 -9.72
N ARG A 80 -6.96 -16.60 -8.60
CA ARG A 80 -6.36 -16.52 -7.25
C ARG A 80 -5.15 -17.44 -7.13
N THR A 81 -5.28 -18.68 -7.59
CA THR A 81 -4.17 -19.64 -7.61
C THR A 81 -3.03 -19.16 -8.50
N VAL A 82 -3.34 -18.66 -9.69
CA VAL A 82 -2.36 -18.07 -10.63
C VAL A 82 -1.62 -16.89 -10.01
N ASN A 83 -2.30 -15.95 -9.34
CA ASN A 83 -1.66 -14.82 -8.68
C ASN A 83 -0.73 -15.28 -7.53
N MET A 84 -1.16 -16.28 -6.74
CA MET A 84 -0.34 -16.83 -5.67
C MET A 84 0.94 -17.51 -6.18
N THR A 85 0.83 -18.34 -7.21
CA THR A 85 1.98 -19.05 -7.80
C THR A 85 2.89 -18.10 -8.59
N TRP A 86 2.32 -17.10 -9.27
CA TRP A 86 3.07 -16.02 -9.92
C TRP A 86 3.95 -15.26 -8.93
N ASN A 87 3.38 -14.84 -7.80
CA ASN A 87 4.12 -14.12 -6.75
C ASN A 87 5.24 -14.98 -6.16
N LYS A 88 5.02 -16.30 -6.02
CA LYS A 88 6.06 -17.23 -5.60
C LYS A 88 7.19 -17.32 -6.63
N ILE A 89 6.86 -17.56 -7.91
CA ILE A 89 7.84 -17.70 -8.99
C ILE A 89 8.63 -16.40 -9.21
N CYS A 90 7.98 -15.23 -9.13
CA CYS A 90 8.65 -13.93 -9.25
C CYS A 90 9.70 -13.67 -8.16
N ARG A 91 9.53 -14.27 -6.97
CA ARG A 91 10.54 -14.18 -5.90
C ARG A 91 11.64 -15.21 -6.07
N GLU A 92 11.27 -16.44 -6.44
CA GLU A 92 12.21 -17.56 -6.42
C GLU A 92 13.05 -17.67 -7.71
N VAL A 93 12.54 -17.33 -8.90
CA VAL A 93 13.33 -17.43 -10.15
C VAL A 93 14.51 -16.44 -10.21
N PRO A 94 14.35 -15.14 -9.87
CA PRO A 94 15.47 -14.19 -9.90
C PRO A 94 16.51 -14.46 -8.81
N THR A 95 16.08 -14.94 -7.64
CA THR A 95 16.97 -15.28 -6.52
C THR A 95 17.79 -16.53 -6.86
N THR A 96 17.16 -17.56 -7.43
CA THR A 96 17.86 -18.78 -7.88
C THR A 96 18.81 -18.53 -9.06
N LEU A 97 18.48 -17.62 -9.98
CA LEU A 97 19.39 -17.19 -11.05
C LEU A 97 20.63 -16.48 -10.48
N LYS A 98 20.45 -15.61 -9.47
CA LYS A 98 21.57 -14.92 -8.79
C LYS A 98 22.48 -15.89 -8.06
N GLU A 99 21.92 -16.88 -7.35
CA GLU A 99 22.69 -17.93 -6.68
C GLU A 99 23.51 -18.78 -7.65
N CYS A 100 22.95 -19.14 -8.81
CA CYS A 100 23.62 -20.00 -9.78
C CYS A 100 24.71 -19.28 -10.58
N ILE A 101 24.67 -17.94 -10.64
CA ILE A 101 25.72 -17.09 -11.24
C ILE A 101 26.82 -16.75 -10.21
N GLN A 102 26.53 -16.84 -8.91
CA GLN A 102 27.43 -16.46 -7.80
C GLN A 102 28.28 -17.60 -7.20
N GLU A 103 28.41 -18.78 -7.83
CA GLU A 103 29.50 -19.69 -7.44
C GLU A 103 30.83 -19.28 -8.09
N PRO A 104 31.79 -18.75 -7.30
CA PRO A 104 33.20 -19.06 -7.51
C PRO A 104 33.74 -19.92 -6.36
N SER A 105 33.99 -21.19 -6.70
CA SER A 105 35.21 -21.94 -6.36
C SER A 105 35.84 -21.63 -4.99
N SER A 106 35.45 -22.38 -3.95
CA SER A 106 36.32 -22.65 -2.81
C SER A 106 36.92 -24.04 -2.96
N VAL A 107 37.96 -24.16 -3.80
CA VAL A 107 38.88 -25.30 -3.77
C VAL A 107 40.23 -24.81 -3.30
N SER A 108 40.58 -25.29 -2.11
CA SER A 108 41.87 -25.24 -1.43
C SER A 108 43.08 -25.29 -2.38
N GLN A 109 44.04 -24.38 -2.20
CA GLN A 109 45.42 -24.65 -2.57
C GLN A 109 46.41 -24.30 -1.46
N THR A 110 46.91 -25.39 -0.91
CA THR A 110 48.03 -25.55 0.02
C THR A 110 49.36 -25.17 -0.65
N ARG A 111 50.13 -24.29 0.02
CA ARG A 111 51.61 -24.26 0.17
C ARG A 111 52.49 -24.29 -1.10
N ILE A 112 53.42 -23.34 -1.23
CA ILE A 112 54.87 -23.57 -1.42
C ILE A 112 55.66 -22.29 -1.12
N VAL A 113 56.71 -22.47 -0.33
CA VAL A 113 57.79 -21.54 0.01
C VAL A 113 58.74 -21.40 -1.19
N ALA A 114 59.18 -20.19 -1.53
CA ALA A 114 60.45 -19.97 -2.24
C ALA A 114 61.04 -18.58 -1.94
N HIS A 115 62.24 -18.58 -1.38
CA HIS A 115 63.20 -17.48 -1.43
C HIS A 115 63.59 -17.16 -2.89
N PRO A 116 64.18 -15.98 -3.16
CA PRO A 116 65.62 -16.00 -3.38
C PRO A 116 66.39 -14.84 -2.74
N SER A 117 67.57 -15.20 -2.26
CA SER A 117 68.70 -14.33 -1.93
C SER A 117 69.43 -13.94 -3.21
N VAL A 118 69.80 -12.66 -3.39
CA VAL A 118 71.06 -12.28 -4.09
C VAL A 118 71.60 -10.98 -3.48
N GLN A 119 72.86 -11.03 -3.06
CA GLN A 119 73.72 -9.93 -2.62
C GLN A 119 74.16 -9.04 -3.79
N LYS A 120 74.38 -7.74 -3.54
CA LYS A 120 75.58 -7.05 -4.03
C LYS A 120 75.92 -5.82 -3.18
N VAL A 121 77.09 -5.89 -2.56
CA VAL A 121 77.84 -4.80 -1.90
C VAL A 121 78.58 -3.98 -2.96
N VAL A 122 78.72 -2.66 -2.79
CA VAL A 122 79.98 -1.88 -2.94
C VAL A 122 79.80 -0.48 -2.32
N LEU A 123 80.79 -0.11 -1.49
CA LEU A 123 81.03 1.17 -0.78
C LEU A 123 81.74 2.21 -1.67
N VAL A 124 81.99 3.41 -1.09
CA VAL A 124 82.95 4.50 -1.43
C VAL A 124 82.22 5.76 -1.94
N SER A 125 82.40 6.99 -1.45
CA SER A 125 83.30 7.59 -0.45
C SER A 125 82.71 8.91 0.09
N SER A 126 83.23 9.33 1.25
CA SER A 126 83.04 10.63 1.89
C SER A 126 83.82 11.76 1.20
N ALA A 127 83.37 13.01 1.36
CA ALA A 127 84.23 14.16 1.64
C ALA A 127 83.43 15.26 2.35
N SER A 128 83.92 15.69 3.50
CA SER A 128 83.48 16.85 4.27
C SER A 128 84.19 18.09 3.75
N ASP A 129 83.52 19.25 3.78
CA ASP A 129 84.11 20.54 4.18
C ASP A 129 82.99 21.58 4.42
N ILE A 130 83.02 22.22 5.59
CA ILE A 130 82.30 23.46 6.02
C ILE A 130 83.47 24.36 6.52
N PRO A 131 83.42 25.72 6.60
CA PRO A 131 82.21 26.52 6.83
C PRO A 131 82.16 27.96 6.28
N VAL A 132 80.94 28.49 6.04
CA VAL A 132 80.62 29.91 6.31
C VAL A 132 79.16 30.05 6.73
N GLN A 133 78.95 30.58 7.94
CA GLN A 133 77.66 31.02 8.48
C GLN A 133 77.11 32.21 7.68
N SER A 134 75.82 32.14 7.32
CA SER A 134 74.97 33.33 7.30
C SER A 134 73.59 32.95 7.83
N HIS A 135 73.15 33.69 8.84
CA HIS A 135 71.84 33.56 9.46
C HIS A 135 70.75 33.86 8.42
N ARG A 136 69.93 32.86 8.09
CA ARG A 136 68.58 33.05 7.58
C ARG A 136 67.71 31.90 8.09
N THR A 137 66.72 32.27 8.88
CA THR A 137 65.45 31.57 9.14
C THR A 137 65.29 30.27 8.36
N SER A 138 65.61 29.14 9.00
CA SER A 138 65.27 27.81 8.50
C SER A 138 63.77 27.65 8.58
N GLU A 139 63.11 27.93 7.46
CA GLU A 139 61.74 27.49 7.21
C GLU A 139 61.68 25.97 7.33
N ILE A 140 60.62 25.55 8.00
CA ILE A 140 60.24 24.18 8.33
C ILE A 140 59.97 23.46 7.01
N SER A 141 60.96 22.74 6.47
CA SER A 141 60.74 21.90 5.29
C SER A 141 60.56 20.46 5.71
N ILE A 142 59.28 20.09 5.92
CA ILE A 142 58.83 18.72 5.65
C ILE A 142 59.14 18.46 4.15
N PRO A 143 59.56 17.26 3.73
CA PRO A 143 59.75 16.98 2.32
C PRO A 143 58.46 17.34 1.56
N ALA A 144 58.56 18.21 0.56
CA ALA A 144 57.40 18.74 -0.18
C ALA A 144 56.46 17.64 -0.72
N ASP A 145 57.02 16.45 -0.94
CA ASP A 145 56.31 15.25 -1.40
C ASP A 145 55.36 14.65 -0.33
N LEU A 146 55.75 14.67 0.95
CA LEU A 146 54.86 14.21 2.05
C LEU A 146 53.72 15.21 2.28
N ASP A 147 54.03 16.51 2.30
CA ASP A 147 53.00 17.52 2.51
C ASP A 147 51.96 17.51 1.40
N LYS A 148 52.40 17.32 0.15
CA LYS A 148 51.53 17.15 -1.01
C LYS A 148 50.63 15.92 -0.88
N THR A 149 51.20 14.75 -0.60
CA THR A 149 50.43 13.49 -0.49
C THR A 149 49.43 13.52 0.68
N ILE A 150 49.77 14.15 1.81
CA ILE A 150 48.83 14.35 2.91
C ILE A 150 47.68 15.27 2.48
N THR A 151 47.96 16.38 1.83
CA THR A 151 46.93 17.33 1.40
C THR A 151 45.98 16.70 0.38
N GLU A 152 46.51 15.97 -0.62
CA GLU A 152 45.68 15.27 -1.61
C GLU A 152 44.74 14.24 -0.95
N LEU A 153 45.22 13.50 0.05
CA LEU A 153 44.40 12.54 0.78
C LEU A 153 43.33 13.24 1.63
N ALA A 154 43.70 14.31 2.34
CA ALA A 154 42.77 15.08 3.15
C ALA A 154 41.67 15.74 2.29
N ASP A 155 42.04 16.33 1.15
CA ASP A 155 41.09 16.94 0.21
C ASP A 155 40.14 15.89 -0.39
N TRP A 156 40.65 14.71 -0.72
CA TRP A 156 39.81 13.61 -1.21
C TRP A 156 38.81 13.12 -0.15
N LEU A 157 39.23 12.99 1.12
CA LEU A 157 38.32 12.66 2.22
C LEU A 157 37.23 13.74 2.42
N VAL A 158 37.58 15.02 2.28
CA VAL A 158 36.59 16.12 2.33
C VAL A 158 35.52 15.96 1.24
N LEU A 159 35.88 15.52 0.04
CA LEU A 159 34.91 15.30 -1.03
C LEU A 159 33.92 14.19 -0.68
N ILE A 160 34.36 13.12 -0.04
CA ILE A 160 33.48 12.03 0.44
C ILE A 160 32.56 12.55 1.54
N ASP A 161 33.08 13.29 2.52
CA ASP A 161 32.25 13.87 3.58
C ASP A 161 31.18 14.83 3.03
N GLN A 162 31.53 15.62 2.00
CA GLN A 162 30.56 16.48 1.31
C GLN A 162 29.52 15.65 0.56
N MET A 163 29.94 14.60 -0.15
CA MET A 163 29.04 13.66 -0.81
C MET A 163 28.07 13.04 0.20
N LEU A 164 28.53 12.54 1.35
CA LEU A 164 27.69 11.98 2.41
C LEU A 164 26.65 12.98 2.92
N LYS A 165 27.05 14.25 3.15
CA LYS A 165 26.12 15.31 3.58
C LYS A 165 25.04 15.62 2.54
N SER A 166 25.35 15.48 1.26
CA SER A 166 24.41 15.66 0.15
C SER A 166 23.70 14.37 -0.27
N ASN A 167 23.93 13.26 0.43
CA ASN A 167 23.39 11.97 0.08
C ASN A 167 21.95 11.83 0.60
N ILE A 168 21.02 12.49 -0.08
CA ILE A 168 19.58 12.45 0.22
C ILE A 168 18.91 11.52 -0.79
N VAL A 169 18.05 10.63 -0.32
CA VAL A 169 17.22 9.74 -1.14
C VAL A 169 15.73 9.92 -0.81
N THR A 170 14.86 9.42 -1.67
CA THR A 170 13.41 9.38 -1.40
C THR A 170 13.05 8.12 -0.62
N VAL A 171 12.57 8.28 0.61
CA VAL A 171 12.08 7.17 1.43
C VAL A 171 10.85 6.56 0.74
N GLY A 172 10.77 5.23 0.67
CA GLY A 172 9.74 4.52 -0.09
C GLY A 172 10.11 4.24 -1.56
N ASP A 173 11.12 4.90 -2.14
CA ASP A 173 11.64 4.55 -3.48
C ASP A 173 12.77 3.53 -3.36
N VAL A 174 12.39 2.26 -3.29
CA VAL A 174 13.33 1.15 -3.12
C VAL A 174 14.35 1.07 -4.27
N GLU A 175 14.01 1.50 -5.48
CA GLU A 175 14.92 1.47 -6.61
C GLU A 175 16.01 2.55 -6.48
N GLU A 176 15.62 3.79 -6.13
CA GLU A 176 16.55 4.89 -5.85
C GLU A 176 17.49 4.55 -4.68
N ILE A 177 16.93 4.02 -3.59
CA ILE A 177 17.72 3.64 -2.41
C ILE A 177 18.74 2.56 -2.78
N ASN A 178 18.36 1.51 -3.51
CA ASN A 178 19.28 0.45 -3.95
C ASN A 178 20.41 0.97 -4.85
N LYS A 179 20.10 1.89 -5.79
CA LYS A 179 21.13 2.56 -6.61
C LYS A 179 22.13 3.30 -5.73
N THR A 180 21.64 4.00 -4.70
CA THR A 180 22.49 4.73 -3.77
C THR A 180 23.32 3.80 -2.88
N VAL A 181 22.77 2.68 -2.40
CA VAL A 181 23.52 1.64 -1.66
C VAL A 181 24.66 1.11 -2.52
N SER A 182 24.42 0.84 -3.80
CA SER A 182 25.46 0.36 -4.73
C SER A 182 26.57 1.40 -4.91
N ARG A 183 26.23 2.69 -4.98
CA ARG A 183 27.22 3.78 -4.99
C ARG A 183 28.02 3.84 -3.68
N MET A 184 27.38 3.69 -2.52
CA MET A 184 28.09 3.64 -1.23
C MET A 184 29.06 2.47 -1.14
N LYS A 185 28.68 1.29 -1.66
CA LYS A 185 29.57 0.11 -1.74
C LYS A 185 30.82 0.37 -2.58
N ILE A 186 30.67 1.11 -3.70
CA ILE A 186 31.81 1.54 -4.52
C ILE A 186 32.69 2.51 -3.73
N THR A 187 32.12 3.54 -3.10
CA THR A 187 32.88 4.49 -2.28
C THR A 187 33.62 3.81 -1.13
N LYS A 188 33.01 2.81 -0.49
CA LYS A 188 33.65 1.98 0.53
C LYS A 188 34.83 1.20 -0.03
N ALA A 189 34.67 0.56 -1.19
CA ALA A 189 35.77 -0.15 -1.86
C ALA A 189 36.91 0.81 -2.26
N ASP A 190 36.60 2.02 -2.72
CA ASP A 190 37.59 3.05 -3.05
C ASP A 190 38.40 3.48 -1.80
N LEU A 191 37.75 3.60 -0.64
CA LEU A 191 38.41 3.81 0.66
C LEU A 191 39.33 2.64 1.01
N GLU A 192 38.85 1.40 0.92
CA GLU A 192 39.68 0.22 1.19
C GLU A 192 40.91 0.16 0.27
N GLN A 193 40.76 0.49 -1.02
CA GLN A 193 41.86 0.52 -1.98
C GLN A 193 42.89 1.62 -1.67
N ARG A 194 42.47 2.72 -1.06
CA ARG A 194 43.35 3.85 -0.68
C ARG A 194 44.04 3.64 0.67
N HIS A 195 43.65 2.64 1.46
CA HIS A 195 44.28 2.34 2.76
C HIS A 195 45.81 2.17 2.71
N PRO A 196 46.41 1.49 1.70
CA PRO A 196 47.87 1.40 1.59
C PRO A 196 48.54 2.77 1.38
N GLN A 197 47.86 3.74 0.77
CA GLN A 197 48.36 5.10 0.61
C GLN A 197 48.40 5.82 1.96
N LEU A 198 47.40 5.61 2.81
CA LEU A 198 47.39 6.09 4.19
C LEU A 198 48.56 5.47 4.98
N ASP A 199 48.75 4.15 4.90
CA ASP A 199 49.85 3.45 5.57
C ASP A 199 51.24 3.96 5.12
N TYR A 200 51.37 4.27 3.83
CA TYR A 200 52.59 4.88 3.29
C TYR A 200 52.85 6.27 3.87
N VAL A 201 51.83 7.14 3.91
CA VAL A 201 51.91 8.47 4.53
C VAL A 201 52.31 8.36 6.00
N PHE A 202 51.71 7.42 6.75
CA PHE A 202 52.07 7.13 8.13
C PHE A 202 53.53 6.71 8.29
N THR A 203 53.99 5.77 7.47
CA THR A 203 55.36 5.27 7.49
C THR A 203 56.36 6.40 7.19
N LEU A 204 56.09 7.22 6.17
CA LEU A 204 56.94 8.35 5.78
C LEU A 204 56.98 9.42 6.88
N ALA A 205 55.82 9.77 7.46
CA ALA A 205 55.72 10.70 8.58
C ALA A 205 56.48 10.21 9.82
N GLN A 206 56.41 8.92 10.16
CA GLN A 206 57.18 8.34 11.28
C GLN A 206 58.69 8.39 11.01
N ASN A 207 59.13 8.06 9.80
CA ASN A 207 60.53 8.16 9.41
C ASN A 207 61.07 9.58 9.52
N LEU A 208 60.27 10.58 9.14
CA LEU A 208 60.64 11.99 9.27
C LEU A 208 60.66 12.45 10.71
N LYS A 209 59.69 12.02 11.52
CA LYS A 209 59.68 12.28 12.97
C LYS A 209 60.94 11.73 13.66
N ASN A 210 61.40 10.55 13.25
CA ASN A 210 62.61 9.92 13.79
C ASN A 210 63.90 10.65 13.38
N LYS A 211 63.90 11.32 12.22
CA LYS A 211 65.04 12.10 11.70
C LYS A 211 65.03 13.57 12.14
N ALA A 212 63.90 14.07 12.63
CA ALA A 212 63.74 15.47 13.02
C ALA A 212 64.46 15.76 14.35
N SER A 213 65.42 16.70 14.31
CA SER A 213 66.17 17.13 15.51
C SER A 213 65.37 18.13 16.38
N SER A 214 64.40 18.84 15.79
CA SER A 214 63.57 19.82 16.50
C SER A 214 62.34 19.16 17.16
N SER A 215 62.06 19.53 18.41
CA SER A 215 60.86 19.06 19.10
C SER A 215 59.58 19.58 18.48
N ASP A 216 59.57 20.85 18.06
CA ASP A 216 58.37 21.49 17.49
C ASP A 216 57.96 20.83 16.16
N VAL A 217 58.94 20.45 15.35
CA VAL A 217 58.70 19.73 14.08
C VAL A 217 58.12 18.34 14.33
N ARG A 218 58.61 17.62 15.36
CA ARG A 218 58.06 16.30 15.74
C ARG A 218 56.61 16.43 16.21
N THR A 219 56.29 17.47 16.98
CA THR A 219 54.92 17.75 17.43
C THR A 219 54.00 18.07 16.25
N ALA A 220 54.40 18.98 15.36
CA ALA A 220 53.59 19.36 14.19
C ALA A 220 53.31 18.19 13.24
N ILE A 221 54.29 17.31 13.00
CA ILE A 221 54.10 16.09 12.21
C ILE A 221 53.09 15.16 12.90
N THR A 222 53.17 15.01 14.22
CA THR A 222 52.27 14.15 14.99
C THR A 222 50.83 14.68 14.94
N GLU A 223 50.62 15.97 15.17
CA GLU A 223 49.30 16.62 15.08
C GLU A 223 48.69 16.53 13.67
N LYS A 224 49.52 16.71 12.62
CA LYS A 224 49.05 16.56 11.24
C LYS A 224 48.63 15.13 10.93
N LEU A 225 49.40 14.14 11.39
CA LEU A 225 49.12 12.72 11.20
C LEU A 225 47.84 12.31 11.94
N GLU A 226 47.67 12.77 13.18
CA GLU A 226 46.47 12.51 13.98
C GLU A 226 45.21 13.10 13.34
N ARG A 227 45.29 14.31 12.77
CA ARG A 227 44.18 14.91 12.02
C ARG A 227 43.76 14.08 10.81
N VAL A 228 44.73 13.66 9.98
CA VAL A 228 44.44 12.84 8.78
C VAL A 228 43.85 11.49 9.19
N LYS A 229 44.38 10.89 10.26
CA LYS A 229 43.84 9.64 10.81
C LYS A 229 42.39 9.79 11.24
N ASN A 230 42.11 10.80 12.07
CA ASN A 230 40.78 11.03 12.61
C ASN A 230 39.79 11.35 11.48
N GLN A 231 40.24 12.07 10.44
CA GLN A 231 39.44 12.31 9.25
C GLN A 231 39.18 11.02 8.47
N TRP A 232 40.20 10.19 8.24
CA TRP A 232 40.04 8.89 7.59
C TRP A 232 39.05 8.00 8.34
N ASP A 233 39.27 7.81 9.64
CA ASP A 233 38.43 6.98 10.50
C ASP A 233 36.98 7.51 10.53
N GLY A 234 36.82 8.83 10.61
CA GLY A 234 35.51 9.50 10.58
C GLY A 234 34.77 9.33 9.24
N THR A 235 35.45 9.56 8.12
CA THR A 235 34.88 9.39 6.77
C THR A 235 34.54 7.92 6.51
N GLN A 236 35.44 6.98 6.84
CA GLN A 236 35.19 5.55 6.69
C GLN A 236 33.97 5.13 7.51
N HIS A 237 33.91 5.53 8.78
CA HIS A 237 32.76 5.25 9.63
C HIS A 237 31.47 5.88 9.10
N GLY A 238 31.53 7.10 8.58
CA GLY A 238 30.39 7.79 7.98
C GLY A 238 29.83 7.07 6.75
N VAL A 239 30.71 6.55 5.87
CA VAL A 239 30.29 5.73 4.71
C VAL A 239 29.62 4.44 5.16
N GLU A 240 30.19 3.74 6.14
CA GLU A 240 29.62 2.49 6.67
C GLU A 240 28.26 2.72 7.33
N LEU A 241 28.15 3.74 8.17
CA LEU A 241 26.91 4.09 8.85
C LEU A 241 25.82 4.47 7.86
N ARG A 242 26.14 5.30 6.86
CA ARG A 242 25.17 5.69 5.83
C ARG A 242 24.77 4.51 4.95
N GLN A 243 25.70 3.62 4.59
CA GLN A 243 25.35 2.39 3.87
C GLN A 243 24.37 1.54 4.67
N GLN A 244 24.64 1.31 5.96
CA GLN A 244 23.74 0.54 6.83
C GLN A 244 22.36 1.19 6.94
N GLN A 245 22.30 2.51 7.17
CA GLN A 245 21.03 3.24 7.24
C GLN A 245 20.20 3.09 5.96
N LEU A 246 20.84 3.11 4.78
CA LEU A 246 20.15 2.90 3.51
C LEU A 246 19.68 1.44 3.34
N GLU A 247 20.45 0.46 3.81
CA GLU A 247 20.06 -0.95 3.81
C GLU A 247 18.86 -1.20 4.74
N ASP A 248 18.85 -0.59 5.92
CA ASP A 248 17.70 -0.63 6.85
C ASP A 248 16.47 0.08 6.25
N MET A 249 16.69 1.23 5.59
CA MET A 249 15.63 1.99 4.92
C MET A 249 14.95 1.19 3.81
N ILE A 250 15.66 0.31 3.10
CA ILE A 250 15.05 -0.60 2.12
C ILE A 250 14.04 -1.52 2.79
N ILE A 251 14.42 -2.12 3.92
CA ILE A 251 13.56 -3.07 4.66
C ILE A 251 12.29 -2.34 5.13
N ASP A 252 12.45 -1.16 5.72
CA ASP A 252 11.32 -0.40 6.24
C ASP A 252 10.43 0.17 5.12
N SER A 253 11.03 0.57 4.00
CA SER A 253 10.29 1.02 2.81
C SER A 253 9.45 -0.11 2.21
N LEU A 254 9.97 -1.35 2.19
CA LEU A 254 9.22 -2.52 1.76
C LEU A 254 8.08 -2.85 2.74
N GLN A 255 8.33 -2.78 4.05
CA GLN A 255 7.27 -2.97 5.04
C GLN A 255 6.16 -1.92 4.90
N TRP A 256 6.52 -0.67 4.63
CA TRP A 256 5.55 0.38 4.36
C TRP A 256 4.73 0.09 3.09
N ASP A 257 5.39 -0.42 2.04
CA ASP A 257 4.74 -0.86 0.79
C ASP A 257 3.72 -1.98 1.04
N ASP A 258 4.09 -2.99 1.82
CA ASP A 258 3.23 -4.12 2.19
C ASP A 258 1.97 -3.63 2.94
N HIS A 259 2.12 -2.74 3.92
CA HIS A 259 0.98 -2.18 4.67
C HIS A 259 0.13 -1.23 3.82
N ARG A 260 0.74 -0.54 2.85
CA ARG A 260 0.02 0.26 1.86
C ARG A 260 -0.89 -0.63 1.03
N GLU A 261 -0.34 -1.72 0.47
CA GLU A 261 -1.10 -2.68 -0.33
C GLU A 261 -2.22 -3.35 0.49
N GLU A 262 -1.94 -3.76 1.74
CA GLU A 262 -2.95 -4.32 2.64
C GLU A 262 -4.11 -3.34 2.88
N THR A 263 -3.79 -2.06 3.10
CA THR A 263 -4.79 -1.00 3.29
C THR A 263 -5.59 -0.74 2.01
N GLU A 264 -4.97 -0.74 0.84
CA GLU A 264 -5.65 -0.58 -0.45
C GLU A 264 -6.58 -1.75 -0.76
N GLU A 265 -6.17 -2.99 -0.51
CA GLU A 265 -7.00 -4.18 -0.69
C GLU A 265 -8.19 -4.18 0.28
N LEU A 266 -7.96 -3.76 1.53
CA LEU A 266 -9.02 -3.56 2.50
C LEU A 266 -10.08 -2.59 1.95
N MET A 267 -9.67 -1.43 1.44
CA MET A 267 -10.58 -0.45 0.87
C MET A 267 -11.33 -1.02 -0.34
N ARG A 268 -10.62 -1.64 -1.28
CA ARG A 268 -11.20 -2.28 -2.48
C ARG A 268 -12.29 -3.28 -2.12
N LYS A 269 -12.05 -4.12 -1.10
CA LYS A 269 -13.03 -5.08 -0.58
C LYS A 269 -14.31 -4.41 -0.07
N TYR A 270 -14.18 -3.38 0.77
CA TYR A 270 -15.36 -2.70 1.34
C TYR A 270 -16.09 -1.81 0.32
N GLU A 271 -15.37 -1.18 -0.61
CA GLU A 271 -15.95 -0.46 -1.74
C GLU A 271 -16.77 -1.39 -2.64
N ALA A 272 -16.23 -2.55 -3.00
CA ALA A 272 -16.95 -3.56 -3.78
C ALA A 272 -18.21 -4.05 -3.06
N ARG A 273 -18.11 -4.29 -1.74
CA ARG A 273 -19.26 -4.70 -0.94
C ARG A 273 -20.32 -3.60 -0.84
N LEU A 274 -19.92 -2.35 -0.62
CA LEU A 274 -20.82 -1.20 -0.63
C LEU A 274 -21.52 -1.08 -1.99
N TYR A 275 -20.78 -1.22 -3.09
CA TYR A 275 -21.35 -1.19 -4.44
C TYR A 275 -22.41 -2.27 -4.65
N ILE A 276 -22.13 -3.52 -4.26
CA ILE A 276 -23.11 -4.63 -4.36
C ILE A 276 -24.40 -4.28 -3.60
N LEU A 277 -24.29 -3.79 -2.36
CA LEU A 277 -25.45 -3.39 -1.56
C LEU A 277 -26.22 -2.23 -2.21
N GLN A 278 -25.53 -1.28 -2.84
CA GLN A 278 -26.15 -0.17 -3.56
C GLN A 278 -26.91 -0.62 -4.82
N GLN A 279 -26.52 -1.73 -5.44
CA GLN A 279 -27.22 -2.32 -6.59
C GLN A 279 -28.44 -3.15 -6.17
N ALA A 280 -28.45 -3.69 -4.96
CA ALA A 280 -29.54 -4.50 -4.40
C ALA A 280 -30.80 -3.70 -3.97
N ARG A 281 -31.12 -2.57 -4.65
CA ARG A 281 -32.22 -1.65 -4.25
C ARG A 281 -33.62 -2.25 -4.30
N ARG A 282 -33.78 -3.38 -5.00
CA ARG A 282 -35.08 -4.08 -5.14
C ARG A 282 -35.40 -4.98 -3.95
N ASP A 283 -34.42 -5.25 -3.10
CA ASP A 283 -34.64 -6.03 -1.89
C ASP A 283 -35.53 -5.27 -0.89
N PRO A 284 -36.28 -5.98 -0.03
CA PRO A 284 -37.06 -5.34 1.01
C PRO A 284 -36.20 -4.37 1.84
N LEU A 285 -36.74 -3.20 2.17
CA LEU A 285 -35.98 -2.15 2.88
C LEU A 285 -35.40 -2.65 4.21
N THR A 286 -36.12 -3.51 4.93
CA THR A 286 -35.64 -4.16 6.15
C THR A 286 -34.39 -5.01 5.93
N LYS A 287 -34.29 -5.71 4.79
CA LYS A 287 -33.10 -6.48 4.40
C LYS A 287 -31.94 -5.56 4.03
N GLN A 288 -32.21 -4.49 3.28
CA GLN A 288 -31.17 -3.50 2.94
C GLN A 288 -30.56 -2.87 4.20
N ILE A 289 -31.39 -2.55 5.20
CA ILE A 289 -30.96 -2.05 6.51
C ILE A 289 -30.12 -3.11 7.24
N SER A 290 -30.56 -4.37 7.32
CA SER A 290 -29.79 -5.41 8.01
C SER A 290 -28.44 -5.67 7.35
N ASP A 291 -28.40 -5.74 6.02
CA ASP A 291 -27.18 -6.06 5.28
C ASP A 291 -26.15 -4.91 5.39
N ASN A 292 -26.62 -3.65 5.39
CA ASN A 292 -25.75 -2.49 5.58
C ASN A 292 -25.27 -2.36 7.04
N GLN A 293 -26.11 -2.71 8.02
CA GLN A 293 -25.72 -2.82 9.43
C GLN A 293 -24.61 -3.86 9.64
N ILE A 294 -24.69 -5.01 8.96
CA ILE A 294 -23.63 -6.03 9.00
C ILE A 294 -22.34 -5.47 8.41
N LEU A 295 -22.41 -4.76 7.28
CA LEU A 295 -21.25 -4.11 6.68
C LEU A 295 -20.57 -3.13 7.66
N LEU A 296 -21.35 -2.33 8.40
CA LEU A 296 -20.81 -1.43 9.43
C LEU A 296 -20.07 -2.18 10.54
N GLN A 297 -20.62 -3.31 11.01
CA GLN A 297 -19.98 -4.12 12.05
C GLN A 297 -18.65 -4.71 11.59
N GLU A 298 -18.57 -5.09 10.31
CA GLU A 298 -17.36 -5.66 9.73
C GLU A 298 -16.24 -4.63 9.51
N LEU A 299 -16.49 -3.32 9.59
CA LEU A 299 -15.44 -2.30 9.42
C LEU A 299 -14.45 -2.26 10.60
N GLY A 300 -14.85 -2.76 11.78
CA GLY A 300 -14.07 -2.64 13.01
C GLY A 300 -12.61 -3.12 12.90
N PRO A 301 -12.34 -4.32 12.37
CA PRO A 301 -10.97 -4.81 12.17
C PRO A 301 -10.12 -3.93 11.24
N GLY A 302 -10.74 -3.20 10.31
CA GLY A 302 -10.04 -2.34 9.36
C GLY A 302 -9.30 -1.18 10.01
N ASP A 303 -9.78 -0.67 11.15
CA ASP A 303 -9.07 0.37 11.90
C ASP A 303 -7.71 -0.13 12.43
N GLY A 304 -7.60 -1.42 12.77
CA GLY A 304 -6.34 -2.03 13.19
C GLY A 304 -5.27 -2.01 12.10
N ILE A 305 -5.67 -2.30 10.86
CA ILE A 305 -4.78 -2.31 9.68
C ILE A 305 -4.30 -0.88 9.38
N VAL A 306 -5.22 0.08 9.34
CA VAL A 306 -4.87 1.50 9.08
C VAL A 306 -3.99 2.08 10.19
N MET A 307 -4.19 1.68 11.45
CA MET A 307 -3.29 2.06 12.55
C MET A 307 -1.90 1.42 12.41
N ALA A 308 -1.81 0.15 12.00
CA ALA A 308 -0.50 -0.48 11.75
C ALA A 308 0.26 0.25 10.64
N PHE A 309 -0.43 0.64 9.56
CA PHE A 309 0.16 1.43 8.49
C PHE A 309 0.65 2.81 8.97
N ASP A 310 -0.12 3.50 9.81
CA ASP A 310 0.30 4.77 10.43
C ASP A 310 1.52 4.61 11.33
N ASN A 311 1.64 3.50 12.07
CA ASN A 311 2.80 3.23 12.92
C ASN A 311 4.08 3.07 12.09
N ILE A 312 4.00 2.39 10.94
CA ILE A 312 5.15 2.27 10.03
C ILE A 312 5.53 3.64 9.47
N LEU A 313 4.56 4.50 9.12
CA LEU A 313 4.86 5.88 8.72
C LEU A 313 5.62 6.62 9.84
N GLN A 314 5.16 6.55 11.10
CA GLN A 314 5.83 7.25 12.20
C GLN A 314 7.28 6.78 12.37
N LYS A 315 7.53 5.47 12.26
CA LYS A 315 8.88 4.91 12.26
C LYS A 315 9.74 5.53 11.16
N LEU A 316 9.24 5.56 9.92
CA LEU A 316 9.97 6.13 8.79
C LEU A 316 10.31 7.62 8.98
N LEU A 317 9.38 8.39 9.56
CA LEU A 317 9.60 9.82 9.82
C LEU A 317 10.63 10.07 10.94
N GLU A 318 10.68 9.19 11.94
CA GLU A 318 11.64 9.28 13.05
C GLU A 318 13.05 8.87 12.62
N GLU A 319 13.18 7.73 11.94
CA GLU A 319 14.50 7.15 11.59
C GLU A 319 15.14 7.80 10.36
N TYR A 320 14.33 8.33 9.44
CA TYR A 320 14.79 8.85 8.13
C TYR A 320 14.40 10.32 7.88
N GLY A 321 14.22 11.11 8.94
CA GLY A 321 13.84 12.53 8.82
C GLY A 321 14.87 13.43 8.12
N SER A 322 16.10 12.96 7.89
CA SER A 322 17.11 13.64 7.07
C SER A 322 16.94 13.43 5.56
N ASP A 323 16.14 12.46 5.16
CA ASP A 323 15.86 12.07 3.78
C ASP A 323 14.49 12.62 3.31
N ASP A 324 14.14 12.49 2.02
CA ASP A 324 12.85 12.96 1.52
C ASP A 324 11.73 11.97 1.91
N THR A 325 10.91 12.38 2.87
CA THR A 325 9.79 11.59 3.42
C THR A 325 8.42 12.05 2.92
N ARG A 326 8.35 12.98 1.95
CA ARG A 326 7.08 13.58 1.51
C ARG A 326 6.13 12.54 0.92
N ASN A 327 6.63 11.69 0.02
CA ASN A 327 5.80 10.72 -0.70
C ASN A 327 5.12 9.71 0.25
N VAL A 328 5.88 9.12 1.19
CA VAL A 328 5.34 8.16 2.16
C VAL A 328 4.29 8.82 3.06
N LYS A 329 4.51 10.08 3.45
CA LYS A 329 3.57 10.85 4.27
C LYS A 329 2.28 11.16 3.52
N GLU A 330 2.38 11.74 2.32
CA GLU A 330 1.22 12.12 1.52
C GLU A 330 0.36 10.91 1.14
N THR A 331 0.99 9.80 0.74
CA THR A 331 0.30 8.56 0.39
C THR A 331 -0.43 7.96 1.60
N THR A 332 0.23 7.90 2.76
CA THR A 332 -0.37 7.35 3.98
C THR A 332 -1.56 8.20 4.44
N GLU A 333 -1.41 9.53 4.45
CA GLU A 333 -2.50 10.44 4.82
C GLU A 333 -3.68 10.39 3.84
N TYR A 334 -3.40 10.23 2.54
CA TYR A 334 -4.44 10.02 1.54
C TYR A 334 -5.25 8.75 1.81
N LEU A 335 -4.59 7.62 2.08
CA LEU A 335 -5.28 6.35 2.35
C LEU A 335 -6.03 6.39 3.68
N LYS A 336 -5.47 7.01 4.72
CA LYS A 336 -6.17 7.26 6.01
C LYS A 336 -7.44 8.08 5.81
N THR A 337 -7.35 9.17 5.05
CA THR A 337 -8.50 10.02 4.74
C THR A 337 -9.55 9.27 3.92
N SER A 338 -9.10 8.48 2.94
CA SER A 338 -9.99 7.65 2.10
C SER A 338 -10.73 6.60 2.92
N TRP A 339 -10.06 5.95 3.87
CA TRP A 339 -10.69 5.02 4.81
C TRP A 339 -11.77 5.69 5.66
N ILE A 340 -11.48 6.87 6.22
CA ILE A 340 -12.47 7.64 7.00
C ILE A 340 -13.69 7.98 6.15
N ASN A 341 -13.48 8.44 4.92
CA ASN A 341 -14.55 8.78 3.99
C ASN A 341 -15.40 7.56 3.60
N LEU A 342 -14.79 6.40 3.38
CA LEU A 342 -15.49 5.15 3.08
C LEU A 342 -16.39 4.74 4.26
N LYS A 343 -15.85 4.74 5.49
CA LYS A 343 -16.65 4.45 6.68
C LYS A 343 -17.82 5.41 6.83
N GLN A 344 -17.59 6.71 6.60
CA GLN A 344 -18.64 7.72 6.66
C GLN A 344 -19.71 7.47 5.59
N SER A 345 -19.33 7.15 4.35
CA SER A 345 -20.27 6.85 3.27
C SER A 345 -21.16 5.64 3.59
N ILE A 346 -20.61 4.59 4.23
CA ILE A 346 -21.38 3.43 4.65
C ILE A 346 -22.36 3.82 5.77
N ALA A 347 -21.93 4.61 6.75
CA ALA A 347 -22.78 5.09 7.83
C ALA A 347 -23.91 6.02 7.34
N ASP A 348 -23.62 6.92 6.40
CA ASP A 348 -24.61 7.80 5.79
C ASP A 348 -25.68 7.00 5.04
N ARG A 349 -25.27 5.94 4.33
CA ARG A 349 -26.20 5.02 3.69
C ARG A 349 -27.11 4.35 4.71
N GLN A 350 -26.59 3.87 5.84
CA GLN A 350 -27.40 3.30 6.93
C GLN A 350 -28.45 4.30 7.42
N ASN A 351 -28.02 5.53 7.74
CA ASN A 351 -28.90 6.60 8.22
C ASN A 351 -30.02 6.92 7.22
N ALA A 352 -29.69 6.96 5.93
CA ALA A 352 -30.66 7.19 4.86
C ALA A 352 -31.69 6.06 4.75
N LEU A 353 -31.24 4.80 4.76
CA LEU A 353 -32.13 3.63 4.70
C LEU A 353 -33.10 3.59 5.90
N GLU A 354 -32.62 3.89 7.10
CA GLU A 354 -33.47 3.98 8.28
C GLU A 354 -34.46 5.16 8.22
N ALA A 355 -34.05 6.29 7.65
CA ALA A 355 -34.95 7.42 7.45
C ALA A 355 -36.08 7.08 6.46
N GLU A 356 -35.75 6.42 5.34
CA GLU A 356 -36.75 5.91 4.41
C GLU A 356 -37.70 4.91 5.09
N TRP A 357 -37.18 4.05 5.95
CA TRP A 357 -38.01 3.09 6.68
C TRP A 357 -39.01 3.77 7.62
N ARG A 358 -38.57 4.78 8.38
CA ARG A 358 -39.47 5.59 9.23
C ARG A 358 -40.54 6.29 8.40
N MET A 359 -40.19 6.80 7.23
CA MET A 359 -41.14 7.44 6.29
C MET A 359 -42.19 6.45 5.79
N VAL A 360 -41.78 5.24 5.39
CA VAL A 360 -42.71 4.17 4.96
C VAL A 360 -43.63 3.73 6.09
N GLN A 361 -43.13 3.64 7.32
CA GLN A 361 -43.96 3.33 8.49
C GLN A 361 -44.98 4.42 8.79
N ALA A 362 -44.58 5.69 8.66
CA ALA A 362 -45.49 6.83 8.84
C ALA A 362 -46.60 6.82 7.78
N SER A 363 -46.26 6.63 6.50
CA SER A 363 -47.25 6.60 5.42
C SER A 363 -48.20 5.41 5.53
N HIS A 364 -47.72 4.25 6.00
CA HIS A 364 -48.58 3.11 6.30
C HIS A 364 -49.62 3.48 7.37
N ARG A 365 -49.19 4.10 8.48
CA ARG A 365 -50.08 4.52 9.56
C ARG A 365 -51.11 5.55 9.06
N ASP A 366 -50.68 6.49 8.23
CA ASP A 366 -51.58 7.49 7.63
C ASP A 366 -52.63 6.83 6.73
N LEU A 367 -52.23 5.80 5.95
CA LEU A 367 -53.16 5.01 5.15
C LEU A 367 -54.17 4.24 6.01
N GLU A 368 -53.73 3.59 7.10
CA GLU A 368 -54.62 2.92 8.05
C GLU A 368 -55.64 3.89 8.65
N ASN A 369 -55.18 5.07 9.07
CA ASN A 369 -56.04 6.13 9.59
C ASN A 369 -57.06 6.60 8.55
N PHE A 370 -56.63 6.78 7.29
CA PHE A 370 -57.51 7.17 6.19
C PHE A 370 -58.56 6.10 5.89
N LEU A 371 -58.17 4.83 5.87
CA LEU A 371 -59.11 3.71 5.66
C LEU A 371 -60.15 3.64 6.79
N LYS A 372 -59.73 3.84 8.03
CA LYS A 372 -60.65 3.93 9.17
C LYS A 372 -61.62 5.11 9.02
N TRP A 373 -61.12 6.27 8.62
CA TRP A 373 -61.95 7.44 8.35
C TRP A 373 -62.99 7.19 7.24
N ILE A 374 -62.62 6.49 6.17
CA ILE A 374 -63.58 6.09 5.11
C ILE A 374 -64.69 5.22 5.71
N GLN A 375 -64.34 4.24 6.54
CA GLN A 375 -65.33 3.36 7.17
C GLN A 375 -66.30 4.14 8.08
N GLU A 376 -65.78 5.10 8.85
CA GLU A 376 -66.58 5.97 9.71
C GLU A 376 -67.50 6.90 8.88
N ALA A 377 -67.00 7.44 7.77
CA ALA A 377 -67.77 8.25 6.84
C ALA A 377 -68.89 7.43 6.16
N GLU A 378 -68.60 6.22 5.70
CA GLU A 378 -69.58 5.30 5.12
C GLU A 378 -70.66 4.92 6.13
N ALA A 379 -70.28 4.61 7.38
CA ALA A 379 -71.24 4.36 8.46
C ALA A 379 -72.15 5.56 8.72
N THR A 380 -71.59 6.78 8.71
CA THR A 380 -72.36 8.01 8.87
C THR A 380 -73.35 8.22 7.73
N VAL A 381 -72.93 8.00 6.48
CA VAL A 381 -73.80 8.09 5.29
C VAL A 381 -74.94 7.07 5.38
N ASN A 382 -74.65 5.82 5.78
CA ASN A 382 -75.67 4.79 5.95
C ASN A 382 -76.71 5.18 7.01
N VAL A 383 -76.28 5.69 8.16
CA VAL A 383 -77.18 6.19 9.22
C VAL A 383 -78.05 7.34 8.73
N LEU A 384 -77.49 8.27 7.96
CA LEU A 384 -78.24 9.40 7.37
C LEU A 384 -79.25 8.93 6.31
N ALA A 385 -78.88 7.94 5.48
CA ALA A 385 -79.78 7.34 4.51
C ALA A 385 -80.97 6.66 5.22
N ASP A 386 -80.71 5.88 6.27
CA ASP A 386 -81.74 5.24 7.10
C ASP A 386 -82.64 6.25 7.82
N ALA A 387 -82.07 7.38 8.28
CA ALA A 387 -82.84 8.46 8.88
C ALA A 387 -83.76 9.13 7.85
N SER A 388 -83.24 9.44 6.65
CA SER A 388 -84.01 10.01 5.54
C SER A 388 -85.14 9.09 5.09
N HIS A 389 -84.87 7.79 4.92
CA HIS A 389 -85.91 6.81 4.58
C HIS A 389 -87.03 6.75 5.62
N ARG A 390 -86.67 6.78 6.91
CA ARG A 390 -87.67 6.80 8.00
C ARG A 390 -88.48 8.08 8.00
N GLU A 391 -87.85 9.23 7.77
CA GLU A 391 -88.55 10.52 7.69
C GLU A 391 -89.55 10.56 6.53
N ASN A 392 -89.14 10.12 5.34
CA ASN A 392 -90.04 10.00 4.18
C ASN A 392 -91.24 9.08 4.48
N ALA A 393 -91.00 7.91 5.09
CA ALA A 393 -92.07 6.99 5.48
C ALA A 393 -93.04 7.59 6.51
N LEU A 394 -92.54 8.42 7.44
CA LEU A 394 -93.36 9.15 8.40
C LEU A 394 -94.22 10.21 7.71
N GLN A 395 -93.66 10.97 6.76
CA GLN A 395 -94.40 11.96 5.97
C GLN A 395 -95.52 11.30 5.15
N ASP A 396 -95.24 10.18 4.47
CA ASP A 396 -96.25 9.42 3.71
C ASP A 396 -97.39 8.91 4.59
N SER A 397 -97.08 8.45 5.80
CA SER A 397 -98.07 7.99 6.79
C SER A 397 -98.99 9.13 7.27
N ILE A 398 -98.44 10.34 7.45
CA ILE A 398 -99.22 11.52 7.80
C ILE A 398 -100.15 11.90 6.64
N LEU A 399 -99.64 11.98 5.43
CA LEU A 399 -100.43 12.28 4.23
C LEU A 399 -101.55 11.25 3.99
N ALA A 400 -101.27 9.96 4.16
CA ALA A 400 -102.27 8.91 4.04
C ALA A 400 -103.39 9.03 5.09
N ARG A 401 -103.05 9.43 6.33
CA ARG A 401 -104.03 9.67 7.39
C ARG A 401 -104.90 10.88 7.07
N GLU A 402 -104.30 11.97 6.60
CA GLU A 402 -105.00 13.18 6.16
C GLU A 402 -105.99 12.85 5.03
N LEU A 403 -105.54 12.12 4.01
CA LEU A 403 -106.37 11.67 2.90
C LEU A 403 -107.52 10.78 3.39
N LYS A 404 -107.25 9.82 4.29
CA LYS A 404 -108.29 8.97 4.88
C LYS A 404 -109.32 9.80 5.66
N GLN A 405 -108.88 10.82 6.38
CA GLN A 405 -109.77 11.70 7.14
C GLN A 405 -110.60 12.57 6.20
N GLN A 406 -110.01 13.13 5.15
CA GLN A 406 -110.74 13.83 4.09
C GLN A 406 -111.77 12.91 3.42
N MET A 407 -111.40 11.68 3.06
CA MET A 407 -112.31 10.69 2.49
C MET A 407 -113.47 10.36 3.43
N GLN A 408 -113.20 10.19 4.74
CA GLN A 408 -114.25 10.01 5.74
C GLN A 408 -115.18 11.23 5.80
N VAL A 409 -114.65 12.44 5.94
CA VAL A 409 -115.44 13.69 5.97
C VAL A 409 -116.30 13.82 4.71
N SER A 410 -115.74 13.57 3.53
CA SER A 410 -116.51 13.57 2.28
C SER A 410 -117.55 12.45 2.18
N ALA A 411 -117.35 11.31 2.87
CA ALA A 411 -118.36 10.25 2.99
C ALA A 411 -119.52 10.63 3.94
N TRP A 412 -119.28 11.50 4.93
CA TRP A 412 -120.33 12.08 5.78
C TRP A 412 -121.05 13.25 5.08
N GLU A 413 -120.39 13.98 4.19
CA GLU A 413 -120.98 15.07 3.41
C GLU A 413 -121.78 14.58 2.18
N THR A 414 -121.50 13.37 1.69
CA THR A 414 -122.25 12.75 0.58
C THR A 414 -123.41 11.87 1.02
N THR A 415 -123.68 11.72 2.33
CA THR A 415 -124.95 11.19 2.82
C THR A 415 -126.03 12.28 2.77
N PRO A 416 -127.06 12.16 1.91
CA PRO A 416 -128.14 13.15 1.87
C PRO A 416 -128.94 13.10 3.16
N VAL A 417 -129.34 14.27 3.64
CA VAL A 417 -130.40 14.45 4.63
C VAL A 417 -131.68 13.76 4.11
N LEU A 418 -131.94 12.53 4.55
CA LEU A 418 -133.26 11.94 4.59
C LEU A 418 -133.68 11.83 6.06
N VAL A 419 -134.20 12.96 6.53
CA VAL A 419 -135.07 13.06 7.69
C VAL A 419 -136.31 12.18 7.44
N ILE A 420 -136.59 11.28 8.39
CA ILE A 420 -137.93 10.76 8.77
C ILE A 420 -138.74 10.05 7.67
N PHE A 421 -139.01 8.74 7.83
CA PHE A 421 -140.37 8.17 7.89
C PHE A 421 -140.36 6.63 8.09
N ALA A 422 -141.31 6.20 8.94
CA ALA A 422 -141.98 4.89 9.02
C ALA A 422 -141.47 3.80 10.00
N LEU A 423 -142.24 3.70 11.09
CA LEU A 423 -142.64 2.53 11.91
C LEU A 423 -141.60 1.86 12.82
#